data_AF-A0A6J3CG77-F1
#
_entry.id   AF-A0A6J3CG77-F1
#
_cell.length_a   1.000
_cell.length_b   1.000
_cell.length_c   1.000
_cell.angle_alpha   90.00
_cell.angle_beta   90.00
_cell.angle_gamma   90.00
#
_symmetry.space_group_name_H-M   'P 1'
#
loop_
_entity.id
_entity.type
_entity.pdbx_description
1 polymer ?
#
loop_
_entity_poly.entity_id
_entity_poly.type
_entity_poly.pdbx_seq_one_letter_code
_entity_poly.pdbx_strand_id
1 'polypeptide(L)'
;MDINFILTFFASKNIAYLSMFLCWSPVDLLELHRKASQWGFRLRVGDLEKLPELPAYDIYREGVFLDVNCYNIDQLLIQASSTRAFNHRYTWLLSHDSPYNISTMENHLLNSNILPDADVTWSTSDALVDVYRIKADQSLVTTYLGLNKNIGLKELETFWAQQQTAVTRRKDLKNVFLKSATIVSINCVL
;
A
#
# COMPACT_ATOMS: atom_id res chain seq x y z
N MET A 1 4.03 -10.14 -14.47
CA MET A 1 3.74 -8.89 -13.73
C MET A 1 4.38 -7.72 -14.47
N ASP A 2 3.78 -6.53 -14.50
CA ASP A 2 4.28 -5.38 -15.28
C ASP A 2 5.09 -4.40 -14.42
N ILE A 3 6.42 -4.41 -14.58
CA ILE A 3 7.34 -3.48 -13.89
C ILE A 3 7.02 -2.01 -14.21
N ASN A 4 6.63 -1.70 -15.46
CA ASN A 4 6.37 -0.31 -15.85
C ASN A 4 5.15 0.23 -15.10
N PHE A 5 4.11 -0.58 -14.95
CA PHE A 5 2.94 -0.20 -14.16
C PHE A 5 3.31 0.09 -12.70
N ILE A 6 4.10 -0.80 -12.06
CA ILE A 6 4.53 -0.62 -10.66
C ILE A 6 5.25 0.73 -10.48
N LEU A 7 6.22 1.01 -11.36
CA LEU A 7 6.99 2.27 -11.29
C LEU A 7 6.11 3.49 -11.58
N THR A 8 5.22 3.40 -12.56
CA THR A 8 4.28 4.48 -12.89
C THR A 8 3.33 4.77 -11.73
N PHE A 9 2.79 3.74 -11.08
CA PHE A 9 1.92 3.87 -9.91
C PHE A 9 2.61 4.65 -8.80
N PHE A 10 3.82 4.27 -8.41
CA PHE A 10 4.53 4.96 -7.33
C PHE A 10 5.00 6.36 -7.71
N ALA A 11 5.45 6.56 -8.95
CA ALA A 11 5.85 7.87 -9.45
C ALA A 11 4.67 8.84 -9.43
N SER A 12 3.49 8.41 -9.86
CA SER A 12 2.26 9.22 -9.87
C SER A 12 1.80 9.66 -8.48
N LYS A 13 2.28 9.00 -7.43
CA LYS A 13 2.02 9.32 -6.02
C LYS A 13 3.20 10.06 -5.36
N ASN A 14 4.18 10.51 -6.14
CA ASN A 14 5.38 11.21 -5.70
C ASN A 14 6.18 10.44 -4.64
N ILE A 15 6.34 9.12 -4.85
CA ILE A 15 7.15 8.25 -4.00
C ILE A 15 8.55 8.14 -4.60
N ALA A 16 9.59 8.18 -3.78
CA ALA A 16 10.97 8.01 -4.21
C ALA A 16 11.67 6.77 -3.62
N TYR A 17 11.16 6.26 -2.49
CA TYR A 17 11.73 5.12 -1.78
C TYR A 17 10.75 3.95 -1.85
N LEU A 18 11.23 2.80 -2.31
CA LEU A 18 10.42 1.62 -2.54
C LEU A 18 10.97 0.43 -1.75
N SER A 19 10.12 -0.18 -0.93
CA SER A 19 10.34 -1.51 -0.34
C SER A 19 9.53 -2.52 -1.14
N MET A 20 10.19 -3.53 -1.70
CA MET A 20 9.56 -4.55 -2.54
C MET A 20 9.64 -5.91 -1.86
N PHE A 21 8.50 -6.61 -1.79
CA PHE A 21 8.37 -7.95 -1.23
C PHE A 21 7.90 -8.89 -2.32
N LEU A 22 8.83 -9.67 -2.85
CA LEU A 22 8.63 -10.43 -4.08
C LEU A 22 9.56 -11.66 -4.11
N CYS A 23 9.14 -12.66 -4.87
CA CYS A 23 9.78 -13.97 -5.02
C CYS A 23 10.15 -14.22 -6.48
N TRP A 24 10.47 -13.15 -7.20
CA TRP A 24 10.78 -13.16 -8.62
C TRP A 24 12.15 -13.77 -8.92
N SER A 25 12.38 -14.11 -10.19
CA SER A 25 13.67 -14.62 -10.62
C SER A 25 14.76 -13.54 -10.52
N PRO A 26 16.04 -13.91 -10.38
CA PRO A 26 17.15 -12.96 -10.39
C PRO A 26 17.20 -12.08 -11.66
N VAL A 27 16.74 -12.58 -12.80
CA VAL A 27 16.69 -11.84 -14.06
C VAL A 27 15.65 -10.72 -13.99
N ASP A 28 14.46 -11.02 -13.49
CA ASP A 28 13.38 -10.03 -13.32
C ASP A 28 13.77 -8.96 -12.28
N LEU A 29 14.46 -9.38 -11.21
CA LEU A 29 15.00 -8.48 -10.19
C LEU A 29 16.03 -7.50 -10.77
N LEU A 30 16.92 -7.99 -11.63
CA LEU A 30 17.90 -7.13 -12.30
C LEU A 30 17.22 -6.12 -13.22
N GLU A 31 16.19 -6.55 -13.97
CA GLU A 31 15.39 -5.64 -14.79
C GLU A 31 14.67 -4.59 -13.95
N LEU A 32 14.05 -5.01 -12.84
CA LEU A 32 13.39 -4.12 -11.89
C LEU A 32 14.35 -3.06 -11.35
N HIS A 33 15.53 -3.46 -10.88
CA HIS A 33 16.56 -2.54 -10.39
C HIS A 33 16.99 -1.54 -11.48
N ARG A 34 17.24 -2.03 -12.69
CA ARG A 34 17.64 -1.19 -13.82
C ARG A 34 16.57 -0.15 -14.14
N LYS A 35 15.30 -0.56 -14.27
CA LYS A 35 14.19 0.34 -14.58
C LYS A 35 13.91 1.31 -13.42
N ALA A 36 13.88 0.82 -12.19
CA ALA A 36 13.67 1.66 -11.00
C ALA A 36 14.74 2.77 -10.90
N SER A 37 16.01 2.43 -11.14
CA SER A 37 17.09 3.42 -11.15
C SER A 37 16.94 4.46 -12.26
N GLN A 38 16.47 4.07 -13.45
CA GLN A 38 16.20 5.02 -14.55
C GLN A 38 15.09 6.02 -14.20
N TRP A 39 14.15 5.60 -13.37
CA TRP A 39 13.07 6.44 -12.84
C TRP A 39 13.46 7.23 -11.57
N GLY A 40 14.69 7.03 -11.07
CA GLY A 40 15.18 7.72 -9.87
C GLY A 40 14.73 7.12 -8.53
N PHE A 41 14.13 5.92 -8.53
CA PHE A 41 13.73 5.26 -7.28
C PHE A 41 14.91 4.69 -6.52
N ARG A 42 14.86 4.79 -5.19
CA ARG A 42 15.71 4.05 -4.27
C ARG A 42 14.99 2.78 -3.87
N LEU A 43 15.45 1.65 -4.42
CA LEU A 43 14.81 0.34 -4.27
C LEU A 43 15.49 -0.49 -3.18
N ARG A 44 14.70 -1.04 -2.26
CA ARG A 44 15.09 -2.11 -1.34
C ARG A 44 14.20 -3.32 -1.61
N VAL A 45 14.80 -4.45 -1.95
CA VAL A 45 14.09 -5.73 -2.00
C VAL A 45 14.20 -6.38 -0.62
N GLY A 46 13.07 -6.62 0.01
CA GLY A 46 12.97 -7.25 1.32
C GLY A 46 13.13 -8.76 1.21
N ASP A 47 13.75 -9.34 2.24
CA ASP A 47 13.80 -10.79 2.42
C ASP A 47 12.45 -11.26 3.00
N LEU A 48 11.75 -12.16 2.31
CA LEU A 48 10.48 -12.72 2.75
C LEU A 48 10.64 -13.68 3.94
N GLU A 49 11.86 -14.16 4.21
CA GLU A 49 12.19 -14.94 5.41
C GLU A 49 12.56 -14.05 6.60
N LYS A 50 13.06 -12.84 6.34
CA LYS A 50 13.49 -11.85 7.33
C LYS A 50 12.91 -10.50 7.03
N LEU A 51 11.65 -10.34 7.43
CA LEU A 51 10.89 -9.14 7.14
C LEU A 51 11.54 -7.92 7.80
N PRO A 52 11.93 -6.89 7.02
CA PRO A 52 12.48 -5.67 7.56
C PRO A 52 11.40 -4.96 8.38
N GLU A 53 11.82 -4.27 9.44
CA GLU A 53 10.90 -3.42 10.17
C GLU A 53 10.34 -2.32 9.25
N LEU A 54 9.01 -2.15 9.32
CA LEU A 54 8.29 -1.03 8.73
C LEU A 54 7.83 -0.13 9.89
N PRO A 55 8.72 0.71 10.44
CA PRO A 55 8.39 1.53 11.60
C PRO A 55 7.29 2.53 11.25
N ALA A 56 6.35 2.77 12.16
CA ALA A 56 5.29 3.76 11.92
C ALA A 56 5.79 5.23 12.02
N TYR A 57 7.02 5.45 12.47
CA TYR A 57 7.59 6.75 12.85
C TYR A 57 8.80 7.12 12.00
N ASP A 58 8.62 8.02 11.02
CA ASP A 58 9.69 8.70 10.24
C ASP A 58 9.04 9.83 9.42
N ILE A 59 9.86 10.61 8.73
CA ILE A 59 9.49 11.85 8.06
C ILE A 59 9.09 11.61 6.59
N TYR A 60 9.59 10.55 5.96
CA TYR A 60 9.41 10.33 4.53
C TYR A 60 8.32 9.31 4.20
N ARG A 61 7.53 9.62 3.16
CA ARG A 61 6.54 8.69 2.59
C ARG A 61 7.25 7.62 1.77
N GLU A 62 6.88 6.37 1.98
CA GLU A 62 7.49 5.20 1.34
C GLU A 62 6.45 4.42 0.53
N GLY A 63 6.90 3.87 -0.59
CA GLY A 63 6.12 2.90 -1.35
C GLY A 63 6.45 1.50 -0.89
N VAL A 64 5.43 0.68 -0.71
CA VAL A 64 5.56 -0.75 -0.43
C VAL A 64 4.86 -1.51 -1.53
N PHE A 65 5.59 -2.38 -2.20
CA PHE A 65 5.05 -3.30 -3.17
C PHE A 65 5.08 -4.71 -2.61
N LEU A 66 3.99 -5.44 -2.78
CA LEU A 66 3.85 -6.81 -2.34
C LEU A 66 3.28 -7.66 -3.46
N ASP A 67 4.03 -8.66 -3.93
CA ASP A 67 3.49 -9.72 -4.75
C ASP A 67 2.79 -10.73 -3.84
N VAL A 68 1.45 -10.72 -3.82
CA VAL A 68 0.69 -11.56 -2.88
C VAL A 68 0.71 -13.04 -3.24
N ASN A 69 1.17 -13.39 -4.44
CA ASN A 69 1.29 -14.78 -4.87
C ASN A 69 2.56 -15.44 -4.31
N CYS A 70 3.42 -14.68 -3.65
CA CYS A 70 4.62 -15.20 -3.01
C CYS A 70 4.32 -15.96 -1.72
N TYR A 71 5.32 -16.67 -1.19
CA TYR A 71 5.19 -17.38 0.07
C TYR A 71 5.27 -16.42 1.27
N ASN A 72 4.72 -16.84 2.42
CA ASN A 72 4.75 -16.11 3.71
C ASN A 72 4.11 -14.71 3.72
N ILE A 73 3.28 -14.38 2.73
CA ILE A 73 2.68 -13.05 2.58
C ILE A 73 1.71 -12.73 3.71
N ASP A 74 0.94 -13.71 4.18
CA ASP A 74 0.00 -13.50 5.28
C ASP A 74 0.72 -13.11 6.58
N GLN A 75 1.92 -13.67 6.83
CA GLN A 75 2.74 -13.29 7.99
C GLN A 75 3.23 -11.85 7.87
N LEU A 76 3.64 -11.42 6.67
CA LEU A 76 4.03 -10.04 6.43
C LEU A 76 2.87 -9.07 6.61
N LEU A 77 1.68 -9.41 6.12
CA LEU A 77 0.48 -8.59 6.31
C LEU A 77 0.09 -8.49 7.79
N ILE A 78 0.19 -9.58 8.56
CA ILE A 78 -0.01 -9.59 10.02
C ILE A 78 1.03 -8.71 10.72
N GLN A 79 2.30 -8.84 10.35
CA GLN A 79 3.37 -8.03 10.94
C GLN A 79 3.17 -6.56 10.63
N ALA A 80 2.92 -6.20 9.37
CA ALA A 80 2.62 -4.83 8.93
C ALA A 80 1.41 -4.25 9.67
N SER A 81 0.38 -5.05 9.91
CA SER A 81 -0.77 -4.68 10.73
C SER A 81 -0.36 -4.38 12.18
N SER A 82 0.40 -5.27 12.82
CA SER A 82 0.84 -5.14 14.22
C SER A 82 1.80 -3.97 14.46
N THR A 83 2.67 -3.66 13.49
CA THR A 83 3.62 -2.53 13.56
C THR A 83 3.02 -1.21 13.10
N ARG A 84 1.73 -1.20 12.71
CA ARG A 84 1.01 -0.04 12.17
C ARG A 84 1.61 0.49 10.87
N ALA A 85 2.12 -0.39 10.01
CA ALA A 85 2.64 -0.05 8.69
C ALA A 85 1.53 0.22 7.64
N PHE A 86 0.26 -0.05 7.95
CA PHE A 86 -0.89 0.44 7.17
C PHE A 86 -1.34 1.82 7.64
N ASN A 87 -0.42 2.79 7.62
CA ASN A 87 -0.72 4.18 7.96
C ASN A 87 -0.35 5.11 6.78
N HIS A 88 -0.71 6.38 6.88
CA HIS A 88 -0.48 7.38 5.84
C HIS A 88 0.98 7.59 5.37
N ARG A 89 1.99 7.11 6.11
CA ARG A 89 3.41 7.10 5.69
C ARG A 89 3.64 6.14 4.52
N TYR A 90 2.88 5.07 4.45
CA TYR A 90 3.09 4.01 3.46
C TYR A 90 2.02 4.03 2.39
N THR A 91 2.47 3.99 1.13
CA THR A 91 1.64 3.72 -0.03
C THR A 91 1.85 2.25 -0.41
N TRP A 92 0.85 1.42 -0.21
CA TRP A 92 0.90 0.00 -0.53
C TRP A 92 0.29 -0.30 -1.89
N LEU A 93 1.00 -1.09 -2.70
CA LEU A 93 0.49 -1.73 -3.89
C LEU A 93 0.61 -3.25 -3.70
N LEU A 94 -0.53 -3.90 -3.44
CA LEU A 94 -0.63 -5.35 -3.28
C LEU A 94 -1.05 -5.95 -4.62
N SER A 95 -0.23 -6.80 -5.21
CA SER A 95 -0.48 -7.30 -6.57
C SER A 95 -0.71 -8.81 -6.59
N HIS A 96 -1.89 -9.21 -7.06
CA HIS A 96 -2.31 -10.57 -7.32
C HIS A 96 -2.29 -10.82 -8.85
N ASP A 97 -1.95 -12.03 -9.29
CA ASP A 97 -1.80 -12.33 -10.72
C ASP A 97 -3.13 -12.65 -11.43
N SER A 98 -4.07 -13.21 -10.68
CA SER A 98 -5.39 -13.62 -11.13
C SER A 98 -6.36 -12.45 -11.26
N PRO A 99 -7.47 -12.62 -12.02
CA PRO A 99 -8.56 -11.65 -12.10
C PRO A 99 -9.15 -11.32 -10.73
N TYR A 100 -9.77 -10.15 -10.60
CA TYR A 100 -10.31 -9.70 -9.33
C TYR A 100 -11.35 -10.66 -8.75
N ASN A 101 -11.08 -11.11 -7.53
CA ASN A 101 -11.98 -11.88 -6.72
C ASN A 101 -11.99 -11.31 -5.29
N ILE A 102 -13.15 -10.85 -4.84
CA ILE A 102 -13.30 -10.23 -3.53
C ILE A 102 -12.96 -11.19 -2.39
N SER A 103 -13.37 -12.46 -2.48
CA SER A 103 -13.11 -13.46 -1.44
C SER A 103 -11.63 -13.78 -1.30
N THR A 104 -10.90 -13.88 -2.42
CA THR A 104 -9.44 -14.08 -2.39
C THR A 104 -8.73 -12.91 -1.70
N MET A 105 -9.10 -11.67 -2.05
CA MET A 105 -8.54 -10.47 -1.42
C MET A 105 -8.91 -10.40 0.07
N GLU A 106 -10.17 -10.63 0.44
CA GLU A 106 -10.63 -10.62 1.82
C GLU A 106 -9.89 -11.66 2.68
N ASN A 107 -9.61 -12.84 2.13
CA ASN A 107 -8.86 -13.89 2.82
C ASN A 107 -7.43 -13.45 3.17
N HIS A 108 -6.69 -12.86 2.22
CA HIS A 108 -5.35 -12.33 2.48
C HIS A 108 -5.35 -11.16 3.47
N LEU A 109 -6.37 -10.31 3.42
CA LEU A 109 -6.46 -9.10 4.22
C LEU A 109 -7.26 -9.28 5.52
N LEU A 110 -7.64 -10.50 5.87
CA LEU A 110 -8.52 -10.82 6.98
C LEU A 110 -7.98 -10.28 8.31
N ASN A 111 -6.69 -10.49 8.57
CA ASN A 111 -6.02 -10.12 9.82
C ASN A 111 -5.33 -8.74 9.77
N SER A 112 -5.58 -7.98 8.72
CA SER A 112 -4.92 -6.69 8.46
C SER A 112 -5.79 -5.52 8.92
N ASN A 113 -5.22 -4.68 9.80
CA ASN A 113 -5.82 -3.44 10.27
C ASN A 113 -5.54 -2.30 9.29
N ILE A 114 -6.15 -2.37 8.11
CA ILE A 114 -6.09 -1.32 7.09
C ILE A 114 -7.16 -0.29 7.43
N LEU A 115 -6.80 0.79 8.12
CA LEU A 115 -7.76 1.80 8.60
C LEU A 115 -7.97 2.92 7.56
N PRO A 116 -8.91 3.88 7.74
CA PRO A 116 -9.27 4.86 6.70
C PRO A 116 -8.13 5.77 6.23
N ASP A 117 -7.04 5.82 6.99
CA ASP A 117 -5.85 6.59 6.68
C ASP A 117 -4.75 5.83 5.95
N ALA A 118 -4.92 4.52 5.80
CA ALA A 118 -4.05 3.70 4.99
C ALA A 118 -4.20 4.09 3.51
N ASP A 119 -3.11 4.01 2.77
CA ASP A 119 -3.12 4.09 1.30
C ASP A 119 -2.78 2.71 0.76
N VAL A 120 -3.79 1.86 0.56
CA VAL A 120 -3.63 0.47 0.09
C VAL A 120 -4.42 0.28 -1.18
N THR A 121 -3.71 -0.06 -2.25
CA THR A 121 -4.30 -0.43 -3.53
C THR A 121 -4.06 -1.92 -3.80
N TRP A 122 -5.14 -2.66 -4.01
CA TRP A 122 -5.12 -4.03 -4.52
C TRP A 122 -5.14 -4.02 -6.04
N SER A 123 -4.19 -4.70 -6.66
CA SER A 123 -4.00 -4.78 -8.10
C SER A 123 -4.14 -6.23 -8.57
N THR A 124 -4.94 -6.43 -9.60
CA THR A 124 -5.20 -7.73 -10.23
C THR A 124 -4.94 -7.61 -11.73
N SER A 125 -5.11 -8.69 -12.50
CA SER A 125 -4.91 -8.62 -13.96
C SER A 125 -5.87 -7.65 -14.66
N ASP A 126 -7.06 -7.45 -14.11
CA ASP A 126 -8.16 -6.69 -14.72
C ASP A 126 -8.70 -5.52 -13.88
N ALA A 127 -8.32 -5.39 -12.60
CA ALA A 127 -8.80 -4.31 -11.75
C ALA A 127 -7.73 -3.69 -10.83
N LEU A 128 -7.99 -2.43 -10.47
CA LEU A 128 -7.35 -1.70 -9.38
C LEU A 128 -8.43 -1.28 -8.38
N VAL A 129 -8.21 -1.61 -7.11
CA VAL A 129 -9.19 -1.44 -6.04
C VAL A 129 -8.52 -0.75 -4.85
N ASP A 130 -9.07 0.36 -4.39
CA ASP A 130 -8.71 0.96 -3.10
C ASP A 130 -9.42 0.18 -1.99
N VAL A 131 -8.67 -0.13 -0.93
CA VAL A 131 -9.12 -1.04 0.14
C VAL A 131 -8.81 -0.46 1.50
N TYR A 132 -9.82 -0.37 2.37
CA TYR A 132 -9.66 0.00 3.78
C TYR A 132 -10.83 -0.52 4.63
N ARG A 133 -10.73 -0.44 5.95
CA ARG A 133 -11.79 -0.69 6.93
C ARG A 133 -12.08 0.61 7.65
N ILE A 134 -13.33 0.82 8.07
CA ILE A 134 -13.66 1.96 8.94
C ILE A 134 -13.15 1.71 10.37
N LYS A 135 -13.24 0.44 10.83
CA LYS A 135 -12.71 -0.06 12.11
C LYS A 135 -12.14 -1.47 11.94
N ALA A 136 -11.25 -1.87 12.85
CA ALA A 136 -10.56 -3.17 12.80
C ALA A 136 -11.52 -4.38 12.72
N ASP A 137 -12.69 -4.30 13.34
CA ASP A 137 -13.71 -5.35 13.42
C ASP A 137 -14.76 -5.31 12.30
N GLN A 138 -14.63 -4.38 11.34
CA GLN A 138 -15.59 -4.21 10.25
C GLN A 138 -15.04 -4.74 8.92
N SER A 139 -15.95 -5.15 8.02
CA SER A 139 -15.61 -5.59 6.66
C SER A 139 -14.83 -4.54 5.86
N LEU A 140 -14.08 -5.01 4.87
CA LEU A 140 -13.36 -4.13 3.96
C LEU A 140 -14.35 -3.31 3.12
N VAL A 141 -14.09 -2.03 3.04
CA VAL A 141 -14.63 -1.12 2.05
C VAL A 141 -13.72 -1.18 0.83
N THR A 142 -14.30 -1.56 -0.31
CA THR A 142 -13.59 -1.75 -1.56
C THR A 142 -14.13 -0.77 -2.60
N THR A 143 -13.25 0.01 -3.22
CA THR A 143 -13.63 0.97 -4.27
C THR A 143 -12.87 0.65 -5.55
N TYR A 144 -13.60 0.24 -6.59
CA TYR A 144 -13.00 0.08 -7.92
C TYR A 144 -12.57 1.43 -8.47
N LEU A 145 -11.32 1.52 -8.90
CA LEU A 145 -10.75 2.76 -9.39
C LEU A 145 -11.02 3.01 -10.88
N GLY A 146 -11.49 1.99 -11.62
CA GLY A 146 -11.75 2.11 -13.05
C GLY A 146 -10.49 2.32 -13.90
N LEU A 147 -9.32 1.99 -13.33
CA LEU A 147 -8.02 2.13 -13.97
C LEU A 147 -7.51 0.77 -14.45
N ASN A 148 -6.80 0.76 -15.58
CA ASN A 148 -6.09 -0.41 -16.09
C ASN A 148 -4.58 -0.25 -15.88
N LYS A 149 -3.81 -1.34 -16.05
CA LYS A 149 -2.35 -1.34 -15.86
C LYS A 149 -1.55 -0.61 -16.96
N ASN A 150 -2.17 -0.31 -18.10
CA ASN A 150 -1.54 0.38 -19.23
C ASN A 150 -1.68 1.91 -19.14
N ILE A 151 -2.26 2.42 -18.06
CA ILE A 151 -2.48 3.84 -17.84
C ILE A 151 -1.16 4.62 -17.75
N GLY A 152 -1.13 5.81 -18.34
CA GLY A 152 0.05 6.67 -18.33
C GLY A 152 0.26 7.40 -16.99
N LEU A 153 1.48 7.87 -16.76
CA LEU A 153 1.86 8.63 -15.55
C LEU A 153 0.95 9.84 -15.31
N LYS A 154 0.76 10.68 -16.33
CA LYS A 154 -0.02 11.93 -16.22
C LYS A 154 -1.51 11.68 -15.96
N GLU A 155 -2.05 10.61 -16.53
CA GLU A 155 -3.44 10.21 -16.31
C GLU A 155 -3.64 9.73 -14.86
N LEU A 156 -2.70 8.94 -14.34
CA LEU A 156 -2.71 8.55 -12.93
C LEU A 156 -2.57 9.74 -11.99
N GLU A 157 -1.64 10.67 -12.25
CA GLU A 157 -1.49 11.89 -11.45
C GLU A 157 -2.79 12.70 -11.39
N THR A 158 -3.45 12.84 -12.55
CA THR A 158 -4.73 13.54 -12.66
C THR A 158 -5.83 12.81 -11.87
N PHE A 159 -5.86 11.48 -11.96
CA PHE A 159 -6.81 10.67 -11.21
C PHE A 159 -6.62 10.85 -9.70
N TRP A 160 -5.39 10.75 -9.18
CA TRP A 160 -5.11 10.88 -7.75
C TRP A 160 -5.43 12.27 -7.22
N ALA A 161 -5.23 13.32 -8.01
CA ALA A 161 -5.58 14.69 -7.65
C ALA A 161 -7.10 14.89 -7.45
N GLN A 162 -7.92 14.05 -8.09
CA GLN A 162 -9.39 14.09 -7.98
C GLN A 162 -9.95 13.17 -6.89
N GLN A 163 -9.15 12.22 -6.39
CA GLN A 163 -9.60 11.29 -5.36
C GLN A 163 -9.72 11.94 -3.99
N GLN A 164 -10.65 11.42 -3.18
CA GLN A 164 -10.75 11.83 -1.78
C GLN A 164 -9.47 11.49 -1.03
N THR A 165 -8.89 12.47 -0.35
CA THR A 165 -7.70 12.25 0.47
C THR A 165 -8.02 11.37 1.68
N ALA A 166 -7.00 10.72 2.25
CA ALA A 166 -7.08 10.01 3.52
C ALA A 166 -7.67 10.88 4.66
N VAL A 167 -7.42 12.19 4.64
CA VAL A 167 -7.98 13.17 5.60
C VAL A 167 -9.50 13.32 5.42
N THR A 168 -9.97 13.33 4.18
CA THR A 168 -11.40 13.39 3.86
C THR A 168 -12.10 12.10 4.29
N ARG A 169 -11.50 10.92 4.02
CA ARG A 169 -12.00 9.61 4.48
C ARG A 169 -12.12 9.51 6.01
N ARG A 170 -11.16 10.07 6.76
CA ARG A 170 -11.23 10.14 8.23
C ARG A 170 -12.39 11.02 8.75
N LYS A 171 -12.84 11.99 7.97
CA LYS A 171 -13.96 12.88 8.36
C LYS A 171 -15.32 12.27 8.02
N ASP A 172 -15.42 11.53 6.91
CA ASP A 172 -16.64 10.84 6.49
C ASP A 172 -16.62 9.36 6.89
N LEU A 173 -16.94 9.12 8.16
CA LEU A 173 -16.97 7.78 8.75
C LEU A 173 -18.35 7.13 8.65
N LYS A 174 -19.26 7.64 7.79
CA LYS A 174 -20.63 7.11 7.63
C LYS A 174 -21.37 6.92 8.98
N ASN A 175 -21.35 7.94 9.84
CA ASN A 175 -21.93 7.94 11.20
C ASN A 175 -21.26 6.99 12.22
N VAL A 176 -20.04 6.49 11.95
CA VAL A 176 -19.27 5.70 12.90
C VAL A 176 -18.44 6.61 13.80
N PHE A 177 -18.69 6.57 15.12
CA PHE A 177 -17.88 7.28 16.11
C PHE A 177 -16.56 6.52 16.37
N LEU A 178 -15.43 7.19 16.16
CA LEU A 178 -14.11 6.71 16.58
C LEU A 178 -13.80 7.28 17.97
N LYS A 179 -13.34 6.43 18.90
CA LYS A 179 -12.78 6.89 20.17
C LYS A 179 -11.37 7.40 19.88
N SER A 180 -11.15 8.71 19.88
CA SER A 180 -9.80 9.26 19.87
C SER A 180 -9.29 9.38 21.31
N ALA A 181 -8.00 9.09 21.50
CA ALA A 181 -7.26 9.50 22.68
C ALA A 181 -6.26 10.55 22.22
N THR A 182 -6.41 11.78 22.70
CA THR A 182 -5.45 12.85 22.46
C THR A 182 -4.44 12.83 23.61
N ILE A 183 -3.19 12.47 23.32
CA ILE A 183 -2.09 12.62 24.27
C ILE A 183 -1.46 13.99 24.02
N VAL A 184 -1.63 14.91 24.97
CA VAL A 184 -0.91 16.18 25.00
C VAL A 184 0.30 15.99 25.92
N SER A 185 1.50 15.85 25.36
CA SER A 185 2.72 15.93 26.17
C SER A 185 3.19 17.38 26.23
N ILE A 186 3.07 17.99 27.40
CA ILE A 186 3.71 19.28 27.68
C ILE A 186 5.10 18.96 28.24
N ASN A 187 6.14 19.18 27.44
CA ASN A 187 7.51 19.20 27.96
C ASN A 187 7.71 20.53 28.70
N CYS A 188 7.37 20.57 29.98
CA CYS A 188 7.91 21.59 30.88
C CYS A 188 9.33 21.18 31.26
N VAL A 189 10.31 21.82 30.63
CA VAL A 189 11.68 21.87 31.16
C VAL A 189 11.67 22.93 32.27
N LEU A 190 11.98 22.51 33.50
CA LEU A 190 12.30 23.39 34.63
C LEU A 190 13.81 23.65 34.65
#